data_AF-A0A099YCF5-F1
#
_entry.id   AF-A0A099YCF5-F1
#
_cell.length_a   1.000
_cell.length_b   1.000
_cell.length_c   1.000
_cell.angle_alpha   90.00
_cell.angle_beta   90.00
_cell.angle_gamma   90.00
#
_symmetry.space_group_name_H-M   'P 1'
#
loop_
_entity.id
_entity.type
_entity.pdbx_description
1 polymer ?
#
loop_
_entity_poly.entity_id
_entity_poly.type
_entity_poly.pdbx_seq_one_letter_code
_entity_poly.pdbx_strand_id
1 'polypeptide(L)'
;MKKSIIITAVLMPCFLLTACGSQSSSSKESNSTAAQSSTAKSSSSKKFSQSDSQIQKASSSSGSSATTSSTAKTAKVDDKTTGVMLALLVEPDWFKEYIGNDFFCYSPAGENPISDVVADYSYLTANGDPTSFLYYKVNGDTVTYKMWIPSDSGTVADGHFETKTVSLSNLEKDYYVTQSQKMRSTVMLDN
;
A
#
# COMPACT_ATOMS: atom_id res chain seq x y z
N MET A 1 -34.98 25.73 16.85
CA MET A 1 -35.54 24.78 17.85
C MET A 1 -34.40 23.91 18.33
N LYS A 2 -34.14 23.93 19.63
CA LYS A 2 -33.01 23.25 20.29
C LYS A 2 -33.42 21.80 20.54
N LYS A 3 -32.66 20.82 20.07
CA LYS A 3 -32.87 19.41 20.40
C LYS A 3 -31.61 18.88 21.07
N SER A 4 -31.76 18.51 22.34
CA SER A 4 -30.71 17.95 23.18
C SER A 4 -30.76 16.42 23.18
N ILE A 5 -29.57 15.83 23.10
CA ILE A 5 -29.02 14.65 23.82
C ILE A 5 -29.81 13.34 23.80
N ILE A 6 -29.16 12.25 23.33
CA ILE A 6 -29.05 10.98 24.07
C ILE A 6 -27.64 10.39 23.84
N ILE A 7 -26.87 10.25 24.93
CA ILE A 7 -25.62 9.49 25.01
C ILE A 7 -25.99 8.12 25.60
N THR A 8 -25.76 7.05 24.86
CA THR A 8 -25.91 5.67 25.36
C THR A 8 -24.55 4.99 25.30
N ALA A 9 -23.95 4.80 26.48
CA ALA A 9 -22.73 4.02 26.67
C ALA A 9 -23.12 2.60 27.12
N VAL A 10 -22.82 1.58 26.32
CA VAL A 10 -22.85 0.16 26.70
C VAL A 10 -21.81 -0.55 25.81
N LEU A 11 -20.60 -0.84 26.31
CA LEU A 11 -20.16 -2.02 27.09
C LEU A 11 -19.45 -3.03 26.17
N MET A 12 -18.14 -3.11 26.38
CA MET A 12 -17.14 -3.85 25.64
C MET A 12 -17.04 -5.30 26.15
N PRO A 13 -17.11 -6.32 25.29
CA PRO A 13 -16.56 -7.63 25.61
C PRO A 13 -15.25 -7.88 24.85
N CYS A 14 -14.17 -8.07 25.62
CA CYS A 14 -12.89 -8.62 25.17
C CYS A 14 -13.11 -10.05 24.62
N PHE A 15 -12.79 -10.27 23.35
CA PHE A 15 -12.55 -11.62 22.84
C PHE A 15 -11.08 -12.00 23.06
N LEU A 16 -10.88 -13.09 23.79
CA LEU A 16 -9.59 -13.67 24.10
C LEU A 16 -9.01 -14.32 22.84
N LEU A 17 -7.75 -14.01 22.54
CA LEU A 17 -6.92 -14.70 21.55
C LEU A 17 -6.59 -16.10 22.06
N THR A 18 -7.23 -17.13 21.51
CA THR A 18 -6.76 -18.51 21.62
C THR A 18 -5.65 -18.75 20.61
N ALA A 19 -4.41 -18.71 21.12
CA ALA A 19 -3.24 -19.30 20.50
C ALA A 19 -3.22 -20.83 20.71
N CYS A 20 -2.41 -21.51 19.90
CA CYS A 20 -2.10 -22.96 19.87
C CYS A 20 -2.97 -23.75 18.86
N GLY A 21 -2.45 -24.53 17.93
CA GLY A 21 -1.07 -24.98 17.75
C GLY A 21 -0.90 -25.79 16.47
N SER A 22 0.37 -25.98 16.12
CA SER A 22 0.88 -26.72 14.98
C SER A 22 0.60 -28.22 15.10
N GLN A 23 0.14 -28.88 14.03
CA GLN A 23 0.46 -30.29 13.80
C GLN A 23 0.45 -30.64 12.31
N SER A 24 1.63 -31.06 11.84
CA SER A 24 1.86 -31.73 10.57
C SER A 24 1.42 -33.19 10.65
N SER A 25 0.77 -33.72 9.61
CA SER A 25 1.26 -34.86 8.80
C SER A 25 0.14 -35.63 8.08
N SER A 26 0.31 -35.76 6.74
CA SER A 26 0.11 -36.96 5.88
C SER A 26 -1.26 -37.65 5.84
N SER A 27 -1.79 -38.21 4.75
CA SER A 27 -1.41 -38.41 3.34
C SER A 27 -2.51 -39.30 2.72
N LYS A 28 -2.77 -39.17 1.41
CA LYS A 28 -3.18 -40.21 0.43
C LYS A 28 -3.70 -39.51 -0.81
N GLU A 29 -2.90 -39.29 -1.85
CA GLU A 29 -2.46 -40.25 -2.89
C GLU A 29 -3.57 -40.60 -3.89
N SER A 30 -3.36 -40.19 -5.14
CA SER A 30 -3.63 -40.89 -6.43
C SER A 30 -3.34 -39.87 -7.55
N ASN A 31 -2.10 -39.72 -8.01
CA ASN A 31 -1.42 -40.47 -9.07
C ASN A 31 -2.00 -40.29 -10.49
N SER A 32 -1.29 -39.52 -11.31
CA SER A 32 -0.85 -39.83 -12.68
C SER A 32 0.24 -38.78 -13.00
N THR A 33 1.54 -39.08 -13.03
CA THR A 33 2.35 -39.96 -13.88
C THR A 33 2.15 -39.75 -15.38
N ALA A 34 2.99 -38.87 -15.96
CA ALA A 34 3.90 -39.15 -17.08
C ALA A 34 4.70 -37.86 -17.37
N ALA A 35 6.00 -37.77 -17.04
CA ALA A 35 7.13 -38.20 -17.88
C ALA A 35 7.27 -37.30 -19.12
N GLN A 36 8.40 -36.71 -19.51
CA GLN A 36 9.84 -36.77 -19.22
C GLN A 36 10.38 -35.48 -19.89
N SER A 37 11.48 -34.84 -19.47
CA SER A 37 12.81 -35.34 -19.73
C SER A 37 13.85 -34.36 -19.19
N SER A 38 14.84 -34.97 -18.54
CA SER A 38 16.12 -34.46 -18.08
C SER A 38 17.04 -34.02 -19.22
N THR A 39 17.89 -33.01 -19.00
CA THR A 39 19.33 -33.22 -19.19
C THR A 39 20.16 -32.22 -18.38
N ALA A 40 21.08 -32.77 -17.58
CA ALA A 40 22.12 -32.08 -16.85
C ALA A 40 23.39 -31.91 -17.72
N LYS A 41 24.11 -30.81 -17.52
CA LYS A 41 25.56 -30.60 -17.75
C LYS A 41 25.85 -29.10 -17.55
N SER A 42 26.96 -28.58 -17.05
CA SER A 42 28.11 -29.03 -16.28
C SER A 42 29.03 -27.79 -16.16
N SER A 43 29.60 -27.57 -14.98
CA SER A 43 30.93 -26.98 -14.70
C SER A 43 31.53 -25.90 -15.64
N SER A 44 31.95 -24.76 -15.07
CA SER A 44 33.39 -24.46 -14.99
C SER A 44 33.68 -23.31 -14.01
N SER A 45 34.80 -23.48 -13.32
CA SER A 45 35.43 -22.63 -12.32
C SER A 45 36.38 -21.60 -12.95
N LYS A 46 36.66 -20.50 -12.23
CA LYS A 46 38.00 -19.89 -12.16
C LYS A 46 38.13 -18.94 -10.94
N LYS A 47 39.00 -19.36 -10.01
CA LYS A 47 39.75 -18.53 -9.03
C LYS A 47 40.62 -17.50 -9.79
N PHE A 48 41.04 -16.36 -9.25
CA PHE A 48 42.04 -16.04 -8.19
C PHE A 48 42.14 -14.48 -8.19
N SER A 49 42.69 -13.68 -7.28
CA SER A 49 43.56 -13.84 -6.10
C SER A 49 43.56 -12.52 -5.31
N GLN A 50 43.89 -12.61 -4.02
CA GLN A 50 44.28 -11.53 -3.11
C GLN A 50 45.47 -10.68 -3.62
N SER A 51 45.60 -9.47 -3.07
CA SER A 51 46.83 -9.07 -2.35
C SER A 51 46.60 -7.91 -1.38
N ASP A 52 47.14 -8.14 -0.19
CA ASP A 52 47.29 -7.25 0.97
C ASP A 52 48.22 -6.06 0.70
N SER A 53 47.98 -4.95 1.41
CA SER A 53 49.06 -4.16 2.02
C SER A 53 48.51 -3.25 3.12
N GLN A 54 48.78 -3.63 4.38
CA GLN A 54 48.86 -2.75 5.54
C GLN A 54 49.86 -1.61 5.31
N ILE A 55 49.59 -0.40 5.82
CA ILE A 55 50.51 0.41 6.66
C ILE A 55 49.68 1.33 7.58
N GLN A 56 50.03 1.32 8.86
CA GLN A 56 49.50 2.16 9.93
C GLN A 56 50.17 3.54 9.98
N LYS A 57 49.46 4.58 10.46
CA LYS A 57 50.03 5.56 11.41
C LYS A 57 48.94 6.37 12.11
N ALA A 58 48.95 6.33 13.44
CA ALA A 58 48.19 7.21 14.33
C ALA A 58 48.69 8.66 14.26
N SER A 59 47.78 9.63 14.44
CA SER A 59 48.01 10.91 15.15
C SER A 59 46.68 11.63 15.37
N SER A 60 46.47 12.02 16.62
CA SER A 60 45.40 12.82 17.20
C SER A 60 45.26 14.24 16.62
N SER A 61 44.02 14.72 16.45
CA SER A 61 43.63 16.10 16.79
C SER A 61 42.11 16.30 16.75
N SER A 62 41.58 16.60 17.92
CA SER A 62 40.48 17.50 18.27
C SER A 62 39.60 18.11 17.17
N GLY A 63 38.29 17.99 17.39
CA GLY A 63 37.36 19.09 17.23
C GLY A 63 36.82 19.31 15.82
N SER A 64 35.63 18.78 15.55
CA SER A 64 34.47 19.59 15.16
C SER A 64 33.29 18.65 15.01
N SER A 65 32.24 18.89 15.79
CA SER A 65 30.92 18.32 15.55
C SER A 65 30.44 18.89 14.22
N ALA A 66 30.80 18.24 13.12
CA ALA A 66 30.12 18.42 11.87
C ALA A 66 28.76 17.77 12.08
N THR A 67 27.79 18.57 12.53
CA THR A 67 26.40 18.37 12.15
C THR A 67 26.39 18.34 10.64
N THR A 68 26.57 17.15 10.07
CA THR A 68 26.06 16.84 8.75
C THR A 68 24.58 17.12 8.86
N SER A 69 24.19 18.35 8.52
CA SER A 69 22.86 18.67 8.07
C SER A 69 22.64 17.80 6.85
N SER A 70 22.20 16.57 7.10
CA SER A 70 21.41 15.84 6.15
C SER A 70 20.25 16.76 5.84
N THR A 71 20.38 17.55 4.77
CA THR A 71 19.25 17.98 3.98
C THR A 71 18.63 16.67 3.50
N ALA A 72 17.84 16.06 4.38
CA ALA A 72 16.91 15.03 4.00
C ALA A 72 16.05 15.72 2.96
N LYS A 73 16.26 15.37 1.69
CA LYS A 73 15.19 15.48 0.70
C LYS A 73 13.99 14.86 1.40
N THR A 74 13.02 15.66 1.80
CA THR A 74 11.72 15.14 2.20
C THR A 74 11.28 14.29 1.02
N ALA A 75 11.35 12.97 1.18
CA ALA A 75 10.96 12.06 0.13
C ALA A 75 9.50 12.38 -0.16
N LYS A 76 9.21 12.78 -1.40
CA LYS A 76 7.83 12.98 -1.84
C LYS A 76 7.09 11.67 -1.58
N VAL A 77 5.93 11.75 -0.95
CA VAL A 77 5.05 10.59 -0.80
C VAL A 77 4.73 10.05 -2.19
N ASP A 78 4.93 8.75 -2.38
CA ASP A 78 4.65 8.08 -3.64
C ASP A 78 3.13 7.98 -3.86
N ASP A 79 2.75 7.72 -5.11
CA ASP A 79 1.34 7.75 -5.50
C ASP A 79 0.56 6.63 -4.81
N LYS A 80 1.16 5.44 -4.64
CA LYS A 80 0.54 4.30 -3.94
C LYS A 80 0.19 4.65 -2.49
N THR A 81 1.15 5.22 -1.77
CA THR A 81 0.94 5.75 -0.40
C THR A 81 -0.11 6.85 -0.38
N THR A 82 -0.14 7.72 -1.40
CA THR A 82 -1.18 8.76 -1.54
C THR A 82 -2.57 8.16 -1.70
N GLY A 83 -2.69 7.09 -2.49
CA GLY A 83 -3.94 6.34 -2.65
C GLY A 83 -4.46 5.79 -1.32
N VAL A 84 -3.59 5.21 -0.49
CA VAL A 84 -3.98 4.68 0.83
C VAL A 84 -4.49 5.79 1.75
N MET A 85 -3.79 6.92 1.83
CA MET A 85 -4.25 8.06 2.61
C MET A 85 -5.60 8.60 2.10
N LEU A 86 -5.78 8.64 0.78
CA LEU A 86 -7.03 9.06 0.17
C LEU A 86 -8.17 8.09 0.47
N ALA A 87 -7.95 6.78 0.40
CA ALA A 87 -8.95 5.76 0.73
C ALA A 87 -9.39 5.85 2.20
N LEU A 88 -8.45 6.11 3.11
CA LEU A 88 -8.74 6.37 4.53
C LEU A 88 -9.57 7.64 4.77
N LEU A 89 -9.51 8.61 3.86
CA LEU A 89 -10.32 9.82 3.92
C LEU A 89 -11.71 9.61 3.32
N VAL A 90 -11.78 8.99 2.13
CA VAL A 90 -13.00 8.94 1.32
C VAL A 90 -13.90 7.78 1.74
N GLU A 91 -13.36 6.57 1.86
CA GLU A 91 -14.13 5.37 2.22
C GLU A 91 -13.37 4.52 3.27
N PRO A 92 -13.23 5.02 4.52
CA PRO A 92 -12.40 4.37 5.53
C PRO A 92 -12.86 2.96 5.91
N ASP A 93 -14.17 2.70 5.88
CA ASP A 93 -14.70 1.41 6.31
C ASP A 93 -14.57 0.35 5.21
N TRP A 94 -14.89 0.71 3.96
CA TRP A 94 -14.56 -0.11 2.78
C TRP A 94 -13.06 -0.42 2.75
N PHE A 95 -12.21 0.60 2.88
CA PHE A 95 -10.77 0.39 2.82
C PHE A 95 -10.27 -0.56 3.92
N LYS A 96 -10.73 -0.42 5.17
CA LYS A 96 -10.36 -1.32 6.27
C LYS A 96 -10.86 -2.76 6.06
N GLU A 97 -11.99 -2.95 5.41
CA GLU A 97 -12.56 -4.26 5.14
C GLU A 97 -11.77 -5.02 4.07
N TYR A 98 -11.30 -4.32 3.05
CA TYR A 98 -10.65 -4.95 1.90
C TYR A 98 -9.12 -4.90 1.91
N ILE A 99 -8.50 -3.98 2.63
CA ILE A 99 -7.03 -3.90 2.68
C ILE A 99 -6.42 -5.22 3.18
N GLY A 100 -5.47 -5.76 2.41
CA GLY A 100 -4.83 -7.05 2.69
C GLY A 100 -5.66 -8.29 2.29
N ASN A 101 -6.81 -8.10 1.64
CA ASN A 101 -7.55 -9.18 0.98
C ASN A 101 -7.01 -9.39 -0.45
N ASP A 102 -7.11 -10.62 -0.97
CA ASP A 102 -6.69 -11.02 -2.33
C ASP A 102 -7.37 -10.21 -3.45
N PHE A 103 -8.51 -9.58 -3.15
CA PHE A 103 -9.25 -8.76 -4.11
C PHE A 103 -8.80 -7.29 -4.17
N PHE A 104 -8.05 -6.81 -3.16
CA PHE A 104 -7.61 -5.42 -3.13
C PHE A 104 -6.45 -5.19 -4.09
N CYS A 105 -6.66 -4.29 -5.04
CA CYS A 105 -5.74 -4.03 -6.12
C CYS A 105 -5.36 -2.56 -6.17
N TYR A 106 -4.09 -2.31 -6.44
CA TYR A 106 -3.57 -1.02 -6.88
C TYR A 106 -3.10 -1.12 -8.32
N SER A 107 -3.46 -0.15 -9.16
CA SER A 107 -2.86 0.04 -10.49
C SER A 107 -2.31 1.46 -10.61
N PRO A 108 -1.06 1.62 -11.08
CA PRO A 108 -0.51 2.95 -11.35
C PRO A 108 -1.13 3.57 -12.61
N ALA A 109 -1.00 4.88 -12.73
CA ALA A 109 -1.54 5.63 -13.87
C ALA A 109 -1.02 5.09 -15.21
N GLY A 110 -1.91 5.01 -16.20
CA GLY A 110 -1.60 4.48 -17.54
C GLY A 110 -1.66 2.95 -17.65
N GLU A 111 -1.68 2.23 -16.53
CA GLU A 111 -1.81 0.77 -16.53
C GLU A 111 -3.28 0.36 -16.44
N ASN A 112 -3.71 -0.49 -17.37
CA ASN A 112 -5.07 -1.06 -17.45
C ASN A 112 -6.22 -0.03 -17.37
N PRO A 113 -6.23 1.01 -18.24
CA PRO A 113 -7.29 2.00 -18.21
C PRO A 113 -8.63 1.40 -18.61
N ILE A 114 -9.65 1.56 -17.76
CA ILE A 114 -11.01 1.08 -18.03
C ILE A 114 -11.77 2.07 -18.94
N SER A 115 -11.37 3.35 -18.97
CA SER A 115 -11.87 4.34 -19.92
C SER A 115 -10.88 5.50 -20.10
N ASP A 116 -11.03 6.24 -21.20
CA ASP A 116 -10.17 7.39 -21.52
C ASP A 116 -10.23 8.52 -20.46
N VAL A 117 -11.35 8.65 -19.76
CA VAL A 117 -11.60 9.72 -18.77
C VAL A 117 -10.73 9.59 -17.50
N VAL A 118 -10.21 8.38 -17.25
CA VAL A 118 -9.38 8.02 -16.10
C VAL A 118 -8.07 7.36 -16.54
N ALA A 119 -7.70 7.44 -17.82
CA ALA A 119 -6.56 6.70 -18.34
C ALA A 119 -5.22 7.12 -17.73
N ASP A 120 -5.11 8.37 -17.28
CA ASP A 120 -3.94 8.93 -16.61
C ASP A 120 -4.06 8.98 -15.08
N TYR A 121 -5.01 8.22 -14.51
CA TYR A 121 -5.22 8.11 -13.06
C TYR A 121 -4.71 6.76 -12.55
N SER A 122 -4.05 6.78 -11.39
CA SER A 122 -3.87 5.56 -10.61
C SER A 122 -5.19 5.17 -9.97
N TYR A 123 -5.39 3.91 -9.58
CA TYR A 123 -6.59 3.52 -8.86
C TYR A 123 -6.35 2.48 -7.76
N LEU A 124 -7.27 2.50 -6.79
CA LEU A 124 -7.49 1.43 -5.82
C LEU A 124 -8.86 0.83 -6.08
N THR A 125 -8.98 -0.49 -6.01
CA THR A 125 -10.25 -1.22 -6.13
C THR A 125 -10.21 -2.48 -5.29
N ALA A 126 -11.38 -2.99 -4.91
CA ALA A 126 -11.50 -4.23 -4.16
C ALA A 126 -12.57 -5.18 -4.71
N ASN A 127 -13.36 -4.74 -5.69
CA ASN A 127 -14.44 -5.53 -6.26
C ASN A 127 -14.62 -5.13 -7.72
N GLY A 128 -14.88 -6.04 -8.64
CA GLY A 128 -14.83 -5.73 -10.09
C GLY A 128 -15.90 -4.79 -10.66
N ASP A 129 -16.73 -4.15 -9.82
CA ASP A 129 -17.80 -3.24 -10.26
C ASP A 129 -17.31 -1.77 -10.35
N PRO A 130 -17.88 -0.92 -11.22
CA PRO A 130 -17.43 0.46 -11.39
C PRO A 130 -17.40 1.32 -10.12
N THR A 131 -18.28 1.05 -9.15
CA THR A 131 -18.41 1.86 -7.92
C THR A 131 -17.31 1.59 -6.89
N SER A 132 -16.60 0.47 -7.02
CA SER A 132 -15.51 0.09 -6.13
C SER A 132 -14.19 0.82 -6.41
N PHE A 133 -14.10 1.53 -7.54
CA PHE A 133 -12.86 2.13 -8.00
C PHE A 133 -12.71 3.55 -7.46
N LEU A 134 -11.60 3.77 -6.77
CA LEU A 134 -11.12 5.08 -6.38
C LEU A 134 -9.96 5.48 -7.30
N TYR A 135 -10.27 6.25 -8.34
CA TYR A 135 -9.27 6.79 -9.27
C TYR A 135 -8.68 8.08 -8.70
N TYR A 136 -7.38 8.28 -8.80
CA TYR A 136 -6.73 9.52 -8.36
C TYR A 136 -5.48 9.87 -9.16
N LYS A 137 -5.16 11.17 -9.17
CA LYS A 137 -3.97 11.74 -9.79
C LYS A 137 -3.41 12.82 -8.88
N VAL A 138 -2.09 12.79 -8.68
CA VAL A 138 -1.36 13.73 -7.83
C VAL A 138 -0.68 14.77 -8.72
N ASN A 139 -1.02 16.05 -8.53
CA ASN A 139 -0.41 17.18 -9.23
C ASN A 139 0.07 18.21 -8.20
N GLY A 140 1.35 18.12 -7.81
CA GLY A 140 1.89 18.93 -6.72
C GLY A 140 1.17 18.62 -5.40
N ASP A 141 0.61 19.67 -4.76
CA ASP A 141 -0.18 19.51 -3.53
C ASP A 141 -1.64 19.10 -3.79
N THR A 142 -2.11 19.11 -5.04
CA THR A 142 -3.51 18.75 -5.33
C THR A 142 -3.62 17.28 -5.71
N VAL A 143 -4.45 16.55 -4.97
CA VAL A 143 -4.90 15.20 -5.33
C VAL A 143 -6.31 15.32 -5.90
N THR A 144 -6.44 15.07 -7.21
CA THR A 144 -7.75 14.98 -7.88
C THR A 144 -8.18 13.53 -7.89
N TYR A 145 -9.40 13.23 -7.48
CA TYR A 145 -9.93 11.86 -7.48
C TYR A 145 -11.30 11.79 -8.14
N LYS A 146 -11.60 10.62 -8.67
CA LYS A 146 -12.85 10.31 -9.35
C LYS A 146 -13.42 8.99 -8.83
N MET A 147 -14.73 8.94 -8.69
CA MET A 147 -15.48 7.73 -8.36
C MET A 147 -16.71 7.65 -9.24
N TRP A 148 -17.15 6.43 -9.53
CA TRP A 148 -18.39 6.21 -10.27
C TRP A 148 -19.57 6.27 -9.31
N ILE A 149 -20.48 7.21 -9.56
CA ILE A 149 -21.71 7.36 -8.79
C ILE A 149 -22.85 6.78 -9.62
N PRO A 150 -23.61 5.81 -9.08
CA PRO A 150 -24.82 5.30 -9.73
C PRO A 150 -25.80 6.44 -10.04
N SER A 151 -26.66 6.24 -11.03
CA SER A 151 -27.76 7.18 -11.30
C SER A 151 -28.68 7.34 -10.08
N ASP A 152 -29.52 8.37 -10.08
CA ASP A 152 -30.52 8.61 -9.01
C ASP A 152 -31.47 7.42 -8.81
N SER A 153 -31.62 6.56 -9.83
CA SER A 153 -32.40 5.32 -9.76
C SER A 153 -31.66 4.14 -9.10
N GLY A 154 -30.39 4.32 -8.73
CA GLY A 154 -29.50 3.29 -8.22
C GLY A 154 -28.84 2.43 -9.30
N THR A 155 -29.11 2.69 -10.58
CA THR A 155 -28.54 1.92 -11.70
C THR A 155 -27.09 2.31 -11.94
N VAL A 156 -26.17 1.34 -11.84
CA VAL A 156 -24.72 1.53 -12.05
C VAL A 156 -24.41 1.81 -13.53
N ALA A 157 -25.08 1.13 -14.47
CA ALA A 157 -24.81 1.29 -15.91
C ALA A 157 -25.00 2.73 -16.42
N ASP A 158 -25.96 3.46 -15.83
CA ASP A 158 -26.29 4.84 -16.18
C ASP A 158 -25.65 5.87 -15.23
N GLY A 159 -24.64 5.44 -14.47
CA GLY A 159 -23.91 6.32 -13.57
C GLY A 159 -22.98 7.30 -14.29
N HIS A 160 -22.19 8.01 -13.51
CA HIS A 160 -21.21 8.96 -14.02
C HIS A 160 -20.03 9.14 -13.06
N PHE A 161 -18.95 9.71 -13.55
CA PHE A 161 -17.83 10.09 -12.69
C PHE A 161 -18.11 11.39 -11.94
N GLU A 162 -18.07 11.35 -10.61
CA GLU A 162 -17.87 12.54 -9.81
C GLU A 162 -16.38 12.83 -9.67
N THR A 163 -15.99 14.09 -9.83
CA THR A 163 -14.61 14.54 -9.64
C THR A 163 -14.51 15.43 -8.42
N LYS A 164 -13.57 15.13 -7.53
CA LYS A 164 -13.31 15.86 -6.29
C LYS A 164 -11.81 16.10 -6.13
N THR A 165 -11.46 17.00 -5.22
CA THR A 165 -10.06 17.36 -4.96
C THR A 165 -9.79 17.47 -3.47
N VAL A 166 -8.60 17.06 -3.05
CA VAL A 166 -8.07 17.26 -1.70
C VAL A 166 -6.61 17.71 -1.76
N SER A 167 -6.10 18.28 -0.66
CA SER A 167 -4.69 18.64 -0.53
C SER A 167 -3.88 17.44 -0.03
N LEU A 168 -2.74 17.17 -0.68
CA LEU A 168 -1.77 16.17 -0.25
C LEU A 168 -1.23 16.51 1.15
N SER A 169 -0.94 17.78 1.41
CA SER A 169 -0.51 18.25 2.74
C SER A 169 -1.55 17.94 3.83
N ASN A 170 -2.85 18.05 3.52
CA ASN A 170 -3.89 17.66 4.46
C ASN A 170 -3.93 16.15 4.68
N LEU A 171 -3.81 15.35 3.61
CA LEU A 171 -3.72 13.89 3.72
C LEU A 171 -2.52 13.46 4.57
N GLU A 172 -1.35 14.04 4.35
CA GLU A 172 -0.13 13.74 5.13
C GLU A 172 -0.30 14.13 6.60
N LYS A 173 -0.91 15.28 6.87
CA LYS A 173 -1.19 15.75 8.23
C LYS A 173 -2.18 14.85 8.97
N ASP A 174 -3.14 14.26 8.28
CA ASP A 174 -4.18 13.46 8.92
C ASP A 174 -3.77 11.99 9.04
N TYR A 175 -2.99 11.47 8.09
CA TYR A 175 -2.74 10.03 7.95
C TYR A 175 -1.26 9.63 7.85
N TYR A 176 -0.30 10.56 7.84
CA TYR A 176 1.13 10.27 7.60
C TYR A 176 2.11 11.05 8.50
N VAL A 177 1.69 11.40 9.72
CA VAL A 177 2.49 12.23 10.65
C VAL A 177 3.50 11.40 11.43
N THR A 178 3.06 10.34 12.08
CA THR A 178 3.89 9.56 13.00
C THR A 178 4.57 8.39 12.30
N GLN A 179 5.72 7.93 12.80
CA GLN A 179 6.38 6.74 12.24
C GLN A 179 5.48 5.51 12.25
N SER A 180 4.62 5.36 13.27
CA SER A 180 3.61 4.29 13.31
C SER A 180 2.57 4.41 12.20
N GLN A 181 2.15 5.62 11.83
CA GLN A 181 1.23 5.84 10.71
C GLN A 181 1.91 5.59 9.37
N LYS A 182 3.18 6.01 9.22
CA LYS A 182 3.97 5.73 8.02
C LYS A 182 4.16 4.22 7.83
N MET A 183 4.55 3.52 8.90
CA MET A 183 4.68 2.06 8.90
C MET A 183 3.34 1.37 8.65
N ARG A 184 2.23 1.85 9.24
CA ARG A 184 0.90 1.31 8.97
C ARG A 184 0.52 1.48 7.50
N SER A 185 0.77 2.65 6.92
CA SER A 185 0.54 2.89 5.49
C SER A 185 1.40 1.97 4.64
N THR A 186 2.71 1.86 4.92
CA THR A 186 3.61 0.94 4.22
C THR A 186 3.21 -0.53 4.35
N VAL A 187 2.87 -1.01 5.54
CA VAL A 187 2.43 -2.40 5.76
C VAL A 187 1.13 -2.70 5.02
N MET A 188 0.26 -1.70 4.87
CA MET A 188 -0.94 -1.82 4.04
C MET A 188 -0.64 -1.90 2.53
N LEU A 189 0.58 -1.56 2.10
CA LEU A 189 1.01 -1.59 0.70
C LEU A 189 1.77 -2.86 0.29
N ASP A 190 2.20 -3.67 1.26
CA ASP A 190 3.07 -4.84 1.10
C ASP A 190 2.31 -6.19 1.14
N ASN A 191 0.98 -6.18 1.35
CA ASN A 191 0.11 -7.33 1.12
C ASN A 191 -0.42 -7.28 -0.31
#